data_AF-A0A4Y8K562-F1
#
_entry.id   AF-A0A4Y8K562-F1
#
_cell.length_a   1.000
_cell.length_b   1.000
_cell.length_c   1.000
_cell.angle_alpha   90.00
_cell.angle_beta   90.00
_cell.angle_gamma   90.00
#
_symmetry.space_group_name_H-M   'P 1'
#
loop_
_entity.id
_entity.type
_entity.pdbx_description
1 polymer ?
#
loop_
_entity_poly.entity_id
_entity_poly.type
_entity_poly.pdbx_seq_one_letter_code
_entity_poly.pdbx_strand_id
1 'polypeptide(L)'
;MDMRRGTPSAKLFGHLLSLVRSLGTRGSMRQVGESIGAPAATVSQVEKGQRALKAPKIALWAAALEVSEADLHELWVLCQGLVPVGRDQPVFYSDRPDALGSDLLDADIIETLQDRPDLEAIYRLAVRITAVLRRLLPDASIRVEPDEFDPSYTPHMDEAGAWVISPDAQMKLEADFAAFVPLPGIWIYWGDTQARGRKLEFDSREGVRMPLLQIPTPIVRRRGKSVNTVELEDLIRELSGPERERVRGYVEAIVEQRATPDD
;
A
#
# COMPACT_ATOMS: atom_id res chain seq x y z
N MET A 1 -12.68 -2.51 -7.46
CA MET A 1 -11.92 -3.25 -6.42
C MET A 1 -11.69 -2.32 -5.24
N ASP A 2 -11.51 -2.84 -4.03
CA ASP A 2 -11.27 -2.02 -2.83
C ASP A 2 -10.04 -2.52 -2.07
N MET A 3 -9.13 -1.61 -1.76
CA MET A 3 -7.96 -1.85 -0.93
C MET A 3 -8.37 -2.34 0.48
N ARG A 4 -7.67 -3.36 0.99
CA ARG A 4 -7.92 -3.96 2.33
C ARG A 4 -6.91 -3.43 3.35
N ARG A 5 -7.38 -3.19 4.58
CA ARG A 5 -6.53 -2.70 5.69
C ARG A 5 -5.41 -3.70 6.01
N GLY A 6 -4.24 -3.21 6.43
CA GLY A 6 -3.12 -4.05 6.87
C GLY A 6 -2.44 -4.86 5.77
N THR A 7 -2.85 -4.70 4.51
CA THR A 7 -2.23 -5.39 3.37
C THR A 7 -0.95 -4.67 2.91
N PRO A 8 -0.05 -5.36 2.20
CA PRO A 8 1.12 -4.71 1.60
C PRO A 8 0.77 -3.50 0.74
N SER A 9 -0.32 -3.57 -0.05
CA SER A 9 -0.83 -2.44 -0.84
C SER A 9 -1.22 -1.23 0.01
N ALA A 10 -1.89 -1.46 1.15
CA ALA A 10 -2.29 -0.38 2.04
C ALA A 10 -1.09 0.27 2.75
N LYS A 11 -0.07 -0.52 3.10
CA LYS A 11 1.17 0.00 3.68
C LYS A 11 1.97 0.80 2.66
N LEU A 12 2.15 0.26 1.45
CA LEU A 12 2.82 0.95 0.35
C LEU A 12 2.14 2.29 0.04
N PHE A 13 0.83 2.28 -0.21
CA PHE A 13 0.09 3.50 -0.49
C PHE A 13 0.13 4.48 0.68
N GLY A 14 -0.02 4.00 1.93
CA GLY A 14 0.04 4.83 3.12
C GLY A 14 1.39 5.55 3.28
N HIS A 15 2.50 4.84 3.10
CA HIS A 15 3.85 5.43 3.19
C HIS A 15 4.06 6.49 2.09
N LEU A 16 3.70 6.17 0.84
CA LEU A 16 3.79 7.14 -0.26
C LEU A 16 2.88 8.36 -0.02
N LEU A 17 1.70 8.16 0.56
CA LEU A 17 0.80 9.26 0.92
C LEU A 17 1.37 10.15 2.02
N SER A 18 2.06 9.56 3.01
CA SER A 18 2.79 10.30 4.03
C SER A 18 3.88 11.18 3.42
N LEU A 19 4.62 10.65 2.44
CA LEU A 19 5.64 11.39 1.69
C LEU A 19 5.04 12.53 0.86
N VAL A 20 3.92 12.28 0.18
CA VAL A 20 3.20 13.33 -0.55
C VAL A 20 2.77 14.46 0.40
N ARG A 21 2.26 14.13 1.59
CA ARG A 21 1.90 15.12 2.61
C ARG A 21 3.11 15.87 3.15
N SER A 22 4.15 15.17 3.57
CA SER A 22 5.30 15.77 4.26
C SER A 22 6.17 16.60 3.32
N LEU A 23 6.30 16.22 2.06
CA LEU A 23 7.18 16.87 1.09
C LEU A 23 6.44 17.85 0.17
N GLY A 24 5.17 17.58 -0.17
CA GLY A 24 4.36 18.44 -1.03
C GLY A 24 3.85 19.67 -0.29
N THR A 25 2.72 19.54 0.41
CA THR A 25 2.11 20.68 1.15
C THR A 25 2.79 20.96 2.49
N ARG A 26 3.64 20.03 2.96
CA ARG A 26 4.23 20.04 4.32
C ARG A 26 3.18 20.14 5.42
N GLY A 27 1.94 19.74 5.11
CA GLY A 27 0.80 19.81 6.02
C GLY A 27 0.95 18.83 7.18
N SER A 28 0.59 19.26 8.39
CA SER A 28 0.48 18.35 9.53
C SER A 28 -0.70 17.40 9.36
N MET A 29 -0.65 16.23 10.01
CA MET A 29 -1.78 15.28 10.04
C MET A 29 -3.06 15.92 10.59
N ARG A 30 -2.94 16.94 11.45
CA ARG A 30 -4.09 17.68 12.00
C ARG A 30 -4.77 18.53 10.93
N GLN A 31 -4.00 19.28 10.14
CA GLN A 31 -4.55 20.10 9.05
C GLN A 31 -5.24 19.25 7.99
N VAL A 32 -4.61 18.13 7.59
CA VAL A 32 -5.24 17.19 6.66
C VAL A 32 -6.52 16.60 7.26
N GLY A 33 -6.47 16.19 8.53
CA GLY A 33 -7.62 15.67 9.26
C GLY A 33 -8.79 16.65 9.29
N GLU A 34 -8.54 17.89 9.68
CA GLU A 34 -9.54 18.97 9.69
C GLU A 34 -10.15 19.17 8.29
N SER A 35 -9.34 19.15 7.24
CA SER A 35 -9.78 19.32 5.84
C SER A 35 -10.67 18.18 5.33
N ILE A 36 -10.40 16.93 5.75
CA ILE A 36 -11.20 15.76 5.34
C ILE A 36 -12.33 15.40 6.34
N GLY A 37 -12.50 16.19 7.40
CA GLY A 37 -13.48 15.93 8.47
C GLY A 37 -13.17 14.67 9.28
N ALA A 38 -11.90 14.39 9.57
CA ALA A 38 -11.46 13.23 10.35
C ALA A 38 -10.40 13.59 11.41
N PRO A 39 -10.28 12.82 12.52
CA PRO A 39 -9.20 13.03 13.48
C PRO A 39 -7.82 12.78 12.87
N ALA A 40 -6.79 13.48 13.37
CA ALA A 40 -5.39 13.25 12.97
C ALA A 40 -4.96 11.77 13.15
N ALA A 41 -5.50 11.06 14.13
CA ALA A 41 -5.29 9.63 14.32
C ALA A 41 -5.77 8.80 13.12
N THR A 42 -6.86 9.20 12.45
CA THR A 42 -7.32 8.54 11.22
C THR A 42 -6.33 8.76 10.08
N VAL A 43 -5.77 9.96 9.94
CA VAL A 43 -4.73 10.26 8.95
C VAL A 43 -3.50 9.38 9.21
N SER A 44 -3.02 9.33 10.46
CA SER A 44 -1.89 8.47 10.85
C SER A 44 -2.15 6.99 10.57
N GLN A 45 -3.35 6.48 10.86
CA GLN A 45 -3.71 5.09 10.58
C GLN A 45 -3.71 4.77 9.08
N VAL A 46 -4.13 5.72 8.24
CA VAL A 46 -4.09 5.57 6.78
C VAL A 46 -2.65 5.60 6.27
N GLU A 47 -1.85 6.56 6.73
CA GLU A 47 -0.43 6.68 6.36
C GLU A 47 0.40 5.46 6.81
N LYS A 48 0.04 4.83 7.93
CA LYS A 48 0.67 3.58 8.39
C LYS A 48 0.11 2.31 7.71
N GLY A 49 -0.86 2.45 6.80
CA GLY A 49 -1.57 1.32 6.18
C GLY A 49 -2.44 0.48 7.12
N GLN A 50 -2.63 0.92 8.36
CA GLN A 50 -3.48 0.28 9.37
C GLN A 50 -4.98 0.43 9.02
N ARG A 51 -5.32 1.50 8.29
CA ARG A 51 -6.62 1.74 7.69
C ARG A 51 -6.44 1.93 6.19
N ALA A 52 -7.19 1.18 5.38
CA ALA A 52 -7.13 1.36 3.93
C ALA A 52 -7.95 2.58 3.50
N LEU A 53 -7.36 3.43 2.66
CA LEU A 53 -8.09 4.49 1.98
C LEU A 53 -8.99 3.88 0.90
N LYS A 54 -10.26 4.30 0.87
CA LYS A 54 -11.26 3.80 -0.06
C LYS A 54 -11.39 4.76 -1.25
N ALA A 55 -11.65 4.23 -2.44
CA ALA A 55 -11.77 5.02 -3.66
C ALA A 55 -12.68 6.27 -3.52
N PRO A 56 -13.87 6.19 -2.88
CA PRO A 56 -14.74 7.37 -2.73
C PRO A 56 -14.16 8.49 -1.85
N LYS A 57 -13.08 8.23 -1.11
CA LYS A 57 -12.40 9.21 -0.27
C LYS A 57 -11.19 9.84 -0.95
N ILE A 58 -10.80 9.38 -2.14
CA ILE A 58 -9.61 9.87 -2.85
C ILE A 58 -9.74 11.36 -3.18
N ALA A 59 -10.89 11.81 -3.70
CA ALA A 59 -11.14 13.22 -4.02
C ALA A 59 -10.92 14.15 -2.81
N LEU A 60 -11.45 13.77 -1.64
CA LEU A 60 -11.30 14.54 -0.41
C LEU A 60 -9.83 14.62 0.03
N TRP A 61 -9.09 13.52 -0.09
CA TRP A 61 -7.68 13.48 0.24
C TRP A 61 -6.82 14.26 -0.75
N ALA A 62 -7.12 14.18 -2.05
CA ALA A 62 -6.44 14.95 -3.07
C ALA A 62 -6.59 16.45 -2.83
N ALA A 63 -7.82 16.91 -2.54
CA ALA A 63 -8.08 18.30 -2.18
C ALA A 63 -7.34 18.73 -0.91
N ALA A 64 -7.36 17.91 0.15
CA ALA A 64 -6.65 18.22 1.41
C ALA A 64 -5.12 18.23 1.29
N LEU A 65 -4.59 17.53 0.28
CA LEU A 65 -3.16 17.50 -0.05
C LEU A 65 -2.82 18.46 -1.19
N GLU A 66 -3.78 19.24 -1.70
CA GLU A 66 -3.61 20.17 -2.83
C GLU A 66 -2.97 19.52 -4.06
N VAL A 67 -3.29 18.25 -4.32
CA VAL A 67 -2.81 17.50 -5.48
C VAL A 67 -3.94 17.11 -6.43
N SER A 68 -3.57 16.72 -7.65
CA SER A 68 -4.48 16.17 -8.65
C SER A 68 -5.19 14.91 -8.14
N GLU A 69 -6.52 14.90 -8.18
CA GLU A 69 -7.33 13.71 -7.87
C GLU A 69 -7.00 12.54 -8.80
N ALA A 70 -6.80 12.83 -10.09
CA ALA A 70 -6.50 11.82 -11.09
C ALA A 70 -5.16 11.13 -10.79
N ASP A 71 -4.13 11.89 -10.42
CA ASP A 71 -2.81 11.35 -10.09
C ASP A 71 -2.84 10.57 -8.77
N LEU A 72 -3.54 11.08 -7.75
CA LEU A 72 -3.69 10.35 -6.49
C LEU A 72 -4.49 9.06 -6.66
N HIS A 73 -5.51 9.07 -7.51
CA HIS A 73 -6.28 7.88 -7.85
C HIS A 73 -5.44 6.87 -8.65
N GLU A 74 -4.65 7.32 -9.64
CA GLU A 74 -3.72 6.46 -10.37
C GLU A 74 -2.72 5.81 -9.40
N LEU A 75 -2.12 6.58 -8.49
CA LEU A 75 -1.22 6.07 -7.46
C LEU A 75 -1.91 4.98 -6.61
N TRP A 76 -3.16 5.24 -6.18
CA TRP A 76 -3.93 4.28 -5.39
C TRP A 76 -4.21 2.97 -6.14
N VAL A 77 -4.45 3.03 -7.45
CA VAL A 77 -4.63 1.85 -8.31
C VAL A 77 -3.32 1.08 -8.46
N LEU A 78 -2.21 1.76 -8.78
CA LEU A 78 -0.90 1.14 -8.97
C LEU A 78 -0.37 0.46 -7.70
N CYS A 79 -0.59 1.04 -6.52
CA CYS A 79 -0.21 0.43 -5.24
C CYS A 79 -0.95 -0.88 -4.92
N GLN A 80 -2.02 -1.20 -5.64
CA GLN A 80 -2.72 -2.48 -5.58
C GLN A 80 -2.18 -3.49 -6.61
N GLY A 81 -1.14 -3.13 -7.36
CA GLY A 81 -0.60 -3.94 -8.45
C GLY A 81 -1.47 -3.92 -9.69
N LEU A 82 -2.37 -2.94 -9.81
CA LEU A 82 -3.32 -2.84 -10.90
C LEU A 82 -2.86 -1.79 -11.90
N VAL A 83 -2.90 -2.14 -13.18
CA VAL A 83 -2.43 -1.31 -14.29
C VAL A 83 -3.62 -1.02 -15.22
N PRO A 84 -3.93 0.24 -15.53
CA PRO A 84 -5.00 0.55 -16.47
C PRO A 84 -4.57 0.15 -17.89
N VAL A 85 -5.39 -0.67 -18.55
CA VAL A 85 -5.17 -1.15 -19.92
C VAL A 85 -6.39 -0.79 -20.76
N GLY A 86 -6.24 0.22 -21.62
CA GLY A 86 -7.33 0.71 -22.47
C GLY A 86 -8.51 1.28 -21.66
N ARG A 87 -9.74 1.02 -22.12
CA ARG A 87 -10.99 1.45 -21.47
C ARG A 87 -11.58 0.42 -20.49
N ASP A 88 -10.93 -0.73 -20.35
CA ASP A 88 -11.43 -1.88 -19.59
C ASP A 88 -11.05 -1.82 -18.10
N GLN A 89 -11.44 -2.86 -17.34
CA GLN A 89 -11.00 -3.03 -15.96
C GLN A 89 -9.47 -3.12 -15.88
N PRO A 90 -8.85 -2.50 -14.86
CA PRO A 90 -7.41 -2.59 -14.69
C PRO A 90 -7.01 -4.04 -14.41
N VAL A 91 -5.86 -4.43 -14.95
CA VAL A 91 -5.31 -5.79 -14.87
C VAL A 91 -4.16 -5.84 -13.88
N PHE A 92 -3.86 -7.03 -13.36
CA PHE A 92 -2.73 -7.16 -12.45
C PHE A 92 -1.40 -7.08 -13.21
N TYR A 93 -0.41 -6.41 -12.63
CA TYR A 93 0.82 -5.99 -13.30
C TYR A 93 1.62 -7.16 -13.91
N SER A 94 1.62 -8.32 -13.26
CA SER A 94 2.33 -9.52 -13.75
C SER A 94 1.62 -10.20 -14.93
N ASP A 95 0.30 -9.98 -15.09
CA ASP A 95 -0.49 -10.63 -16.14
C ASP A 95 -0.36 -9.91 -17.48
N ARG A 96 -0.01 -8.62 -17.45
CA ARG A 96 0.16 -7.75 -18.62
C ARG A 96 1.39 -6.85 -18.46
N PRO A 97 2.61 -7.42 -18.50
CA PRO A 97 3.84 -6.64 -18.36
C PRO A 97 4.01 -5.63 -19.51
N ASP A 98 3.42 -5.89 -20.68
CA ASP A 98 3.37 -4.96 -21.82
C ASP A 98 2.70 -3.63 -21.49
N ALA A 99 1.76 -3.62 -20.54
CA ALA A 99 1.06 -2.41 -20.11
C ALA A 99 1.88 -1.52 -19.17
N LEU A 100 3.02 -1.99 -18.67
CA LEU A 100 3.87 -1.24 -17.73
C LEU A 100 4.81 -0.26 -18.43
N GLY A 101 4.84 -0.26 -19.76
CA GLY A 101 5.69 0.61 -20.56
C GLY A 101 7.01 -0.07 -20.95
N SER A 102 7.57 0.39 -22.06
CA SER A 102 8.82 -0.11 -22.66
C SER A 102 10.00 0.83 -22.45
N ASP A 103 9.87 1.81 -21.56
CA ASP A 103 10.94 2.76 -21.28
C ASP A 103 12.19 2.01 -20.78
N LEU A 104 13.35 2.57 -21.12
CA LEU A 104 14.64 2.05 -20.67
C LEU A 104 14.70 2.14 -19.15
N LEU A 105 15.07 1.02 -18.53
CA LEU A 105 15.33 0.96 -17.11
C LEU A 105 16.75 1.48 -16.82
N ASP A 106 16.96 1.97 -15.60
CA ASP A 106 18.28 2.40 -15.15
C ASP A 106 19.26 1.21 -15.12
N ALA A 107 20.56 1.49 -15.26
CA ALA A 107 21.58 0.46 -15.50
C ALA A 107 21.71 -0.54 -14.32
N ASP A 108 21.54 -0.07 -13.10
CA ASP A 108 21.52 -0.85 -11.85
C ASP A 108 20.32 -1.82 -11.80
N ILE A 109 19.16 -1.39 -12.27
CA ILE A 109 17.99 -2.25 -12.44
C ILE A 109 18.28 -3.32 -13.50
N ILE A 110 18.86 -2.93 -14.64
CA ILE A 110 19.21 -3.87 -15.72
C ILE A 110 20.16 -4.96 -15.21
N GLU A 111 21.19 -4.59 -14.45
CA GLU A 111 22.12 -5.53 -13.83
C GLU A 111 21.39 -6.52 -12.91
N THR A 112 20.53 -6.02 -12.02
CA THR A 112 19.72 -6.86 -11.14
C THR A 112 18.81 -7.83 -11.92
N LEU A 113 18.22 -7.37 -13.03
CA LEU A 113 17.32 -8.17 -13.86
C LEU A 113 18.04 -9.23 -14.71
N GLN A 114 19.37 -9.15 -14.88
CA GLN A 114 20.14 -10.24 -15.50
C GLN A 114 20.09 -11.49 -14.63
N ASP A 115 20.20 -11.33 -13.31
CA ASP A 115 20.15 -12.44 -12.35
C ASP A 115 18.71 -12.79 -11.93
N ARG A 116 17.81 -11.80 -11.92
CA ARG A 116 16.42 -11.92 -11.45
C ARG A 116 15.40 -11.40 -12.47
N PRO A 117 15.28 -12.01 -13.65
CA PRO A 117 14.33 -11.57 -14.69
C PRO A 117 12.87 -11.69 -14.23
N ASP A 118 12.58 -12.56 -13.27
CA ASP A 118 11.26 -12.71 -12.63
C ASP A 118 10.75 -11.42 -11.97
N LEU A 119 11.66 -10.50 -11.62
CA LEU A 119 11.33 -9.24 -10.97
C LEU A 119 11.01 -8.09 -11.94
N GLU A 120 11.18 -8.27 -13.26
CA GLU A 120 11.02 -7.17 -14.23
C GLU A 120 9.68 -6.45 -14.09
N ALA A 121 8.59 -7.21 -13.95
CA ALA A 121 7.25 -6.64 -13.84
C ALA A 121 7.09 -5.74 -12.59
N ILE A 122 7.67 -6.11 -11.44
CA ILE A 122 7.57 -5.28 -10.23
C ILE A 122 8.45 -4.04 -10.30
N TYR A 123 9.63 -4.12 -10.96
CA TYR A 123 10.47 -2.96 -11.23
C TYR A 123 9.78 -1.97 -12.17
N ARG A 124 9.18 -2.44 -13.26
CA ARG A 124 8.42 -1.58 -14.16
C ARG A 124 7.21 -0.95 -13.48
N LEU A 125 6.52 -1.70 -12.61
CA LEU A 125 5.45 -1.14 -11.78
C LEU A 125 5.97 -0.02 -10.88
N ALA A 126 7.12 -0.21 -10.23
CA ALA A 126 7.75 0.81 -9.39
C ALA A 126 8.10 2.05 -10.22
N VAL A 127 8.68 1.90 -11.42
CA VAL A 127 8.98 3.01 -12.33
C VAL A 127 7.71 3.79 -12.68
N ARG A 128 6.61 3.09 -12.98
CA ARG A 128 5.33 3.74 -13.24
C ARG A 128 4.79 4.50 -12.02
N ILE A 129 4.92 3.94 -10.82
CA ILE A 129 4.60 4.65 -9.57
C ILE A 129 5.46 5.93 -9.44
N THR A 130 6.76 5.87 -9.72
CA THR A 130 7.62 7.07 -9.66
C THR A 130 7.21 8.14 -10.67
N ALA A 131 6.72 7.75 -11.85
CA ALA A 131 6.21 8.70 -12.84
C ALA A 131 4.98 9.47 -12.33
N VAL A 132 4.10 8.81 -11.56
CA VAL A 132 2.98 9.48 -10.87
C VAL A 132 3.50 10.38 -9.75
N LEU A 133 4.42 9.87 -8.92
CA LEU A 133 4.98 10.65 -7.81
C LEU A 133 5.71 11.91 -8.28
N ARG A 134 6.40 11.89 -9.42
CA ARG A 134 7.04 13.10 -9.99
C ARG A 134 6.05 14.20 -10.35
N ARG A 135 4.79 13.84 -10.66
CA ARG A 135 3.71 14.81 -10.88
C ARG A 135 3.12 15.32 -9.58
N LEU A 136 3.05 14.46 -8.56
CA LEU A 136 2.57 14.82 -7.21
C LEU A 136 3.61 15.62 -6.41
N LEU A 137 4.91 15.44 -6.69
CA LEU A 137 6.04 16.04 -5.98
C LEU A 137 7.05 16.59 -6.99
N PRO A 138 6.74 17.71 -7.68
CA PRO A 138 7.57 18.24 -8.77
C PRO A 138 8.96 18.71 -8.33
N ASP A 139 9.11 19.10 -7.06
CA ASP A 139 10.37 19.60 -6.50
C ASP A 139 11.27 18.47 -5.94
N ALA A 140 10.79 17.23 -5.94
CA ALA A 140 11.55 16.08 -5.47
C ALA A 140 12.21 15.33 -6.63
N SER A 141 13.43 14.84 -6.42
CA SER A 141 14.03 13.84 -7.31
C SER A 141 13.60 12.46 -6.85
N ILE A 142 13.10 11.64 -7.77
CA ILE A 142 12.54 10.32 -7.45
C ILE A 142 13.19 9.28 -8.35
N ARG A 143 13.71 8.20 -7.75
CA ARG A 143 14.38 7.08 -8.44
C ARG A 143 13.86 5.74 -7.94
N VAL A 144 14.02 4.73 -8.79
CA VAL A 144 13.87 3.33 -8.40
C VAL A 144 15.27 2.75 -8.34
N GLU A 145 15.63 2.17 -7.21
CA GLU A 145 16.92 1.48 -7.05
C GLU A 145 16.62 0.08 -6.50
N PRO A 146 17.40 -0.95 -6.85
CA PRO A 146 17.31 -2.24 -6.19
C PRO A 146 17.51 -2.10 -4.68
N ASP A 147 16.71 -2.82 -3.88
CA ASP A 147 17.00 -2.94 -2.45
C ASP A 147 18.37 -3.60 -2.28
N GLU A 148 19.14 -3.10 -1.31
CA GLU A 148 20.45 -3.65 -0.98
C GLU A 148 20.31 -4.64 0.18
N PHE A 149 21.11 -5.70 0.14
CA PHE A 149 21.19 -6.60 1.28
C PHE A 149 21.90 -5.88 2.43
N ASP A 150 21.13 -5.44 3.42
CA ASP A 150 21.65 -4.90 4.68
C ASP A 150 21.71 -6.02 5.73
N PRO A 151 22.90 -6.57 6.04
CA PRO A 151 23.02 -7.63 7.01
C PRO A 151 22.68 -7.12 8.40
N SER A 152 21.67 -7.71 9.04
CA SER A 152 21.27 -7.40 10.42
C SER A 152 22.32 -7.74 11.49
N TYR A 153 23.52 -8.18 11.10
CA TYR A 153 24.56 -8.63 12.00
C TYR A 153 25.56 -7.51 12.33
N THR A 154 25.78 -7.28 13.62
CA THR A 154 26.90 -6.46 14.11
C THR A 154 28.09 -7.37 14.42
N PRO A 155 29.25 -7.22 13.76
CA PRO A 155 30.45 -7.96 14.14
C PRO A 155 30.83 -7.66 15.59
N HIS A 156 31.49 -8.61 16.25
CA HIS A 156 32.03 -8.43 17.60
C HIS A 156 33.55 -8.57 17.56
N MET A 157 34.24 -7.90 18.48
CA MET A 157 35.68 -8.04 18.61
C MET A 157 36.00 -9.26 19.48
N ASP A 158 36.96 -10.07 19.04
CA ASP A 158 37.53 -11.14 19.87
C ASP A 158 38.50 -10.59 20.92
N GLU A 159 39.06 -11.48 21.75
CA GLU A 159 40.01 -11.13 22.81
C GLU A 159 41.33 -10.53 22.27
N ALA A 160 41.64 -10.73 20.98
CA ALA A 160 42.79 -10.16 20.29
C ALA A 160 42.46 -8.83 19.58
N GLY A 161 41.21 -8.37 19.67
CA GLY A 161 40.74 -7.15 19.04
C GLY A 161 40.47 -7.27 17.54
N ALA A 162 40.39 -8.48 16.99
CA ALA A 162 39.96 -8.70 15.62
C ALA A 162 38.43 -8.73 15.54
N TRP A 163 37.85 -8.14 14.50
CA TRP A 163 36.43 -8.30 14.21
C TRP A 163 36.16 -9.72 13.73
N VAL A 164 35.34 -10.47 14.45
CA VAL A 164 35.01 -11.86 14.15
C VAL A 164 33.49 -12.03 14.02
N ILE A 165 33.10 -12.89 13.08
CA ILE A 165 31.74 -13.39 12.93
C ILE A 165 31.71 -14.78 13.53
N SER A 166 30.79 -15.04 14.48
CA SER A 166 30.66 -16.39 15.03
C SER A 166 30.16 -17.35 13.95
N PRO A 167 30.50 -18.65 13.99
CA PRO A 167 30.02 -19.62 13.00
C PRO A 167 28.49 -19.63 12.85
N ASP A 168 27.75 -19.50 13.95
CA ASP A 168 26.28 -19.42 13.93
C ASP A 168 25.78 -18.13 13.26
N ALA A 169 26.45 -17.01 13.50
CA ALA A 169 26.13 -15.74 12.85
C ALA A 169 26.45 -15.77 11.35
N GLN A 170 27.54 -16.43 10.95
CA GLN A 170 27.91 -16.64 9.56
C GLN A 170 26.88 -17.51 8.84
N MET A 171 26.47 -18.63 9.44
CA MET A 171 25.44 -19.50 8.86
C MET A 171 24.09 -18.78 8.71
N LYS A 172 23.72 -17.95 9.70
CA LYS A 172 22.52 -17.13 9.60
C LYS A 172 22.64 -16.06 8.51
N LEU A 173 23.78 -15.39 8.41
CA LEU A 173 24.05 -14.38 7.39
C LEU A 173 23.94 -14.98 5.98
N GLU A 174 24.50 -16.16 5.76
CA GLU A 174 24.40 -16.90 4.49
C GLU A 174 22.95 -17.29 4.18
N ALA A 175 22.19 -17.74 5.18
CA ALA A 175 20.78 -18.06 5.01
C ALA A 175 19.93 -16.81 4.69
N ASP A 176 20.20 -15.69 5.37
CA ASP A 176 19.52 -14.41 5.15
C ASP A 176 19.85 -13.86 3.75
N PHE A 177 21.10 -13.96 3.31
CA PHE A 177 21.53 -13.58 1.96
C PHE A 177 20.88 -14.47 0.89
N ALA A 178 20.84 -15.78 1.10
CA ALA A 178 20.20 -16.71 0.18
C ALA A 178 18.68 -16.48 0.06
N ALA A 179 18.04 -15.99 1.13
CA ALA A 179 16.61 -15.64 1.14
C ALA A 179 16.33 -14.22 0.62
N PHE A 180 17.37 -13.41 0.38
CA PHE A 180 17.22 -12.03 -0.03
C PHE A 180 16.63 -11.93 -1.44
N VAL A 181 15.65 -11.03 -1.60
CA VAL A 181 15.08 -10.68 -2.90
C VAL A 181 15.26 -9.16 -3.08
N PRO A 182 16.02 -8.73 -4.11
CA PRO A 182 16.25 -7.32 -4.39
C PRO A 182 14.99 -6.72 -5.01
N LEU A 183 14.00 -6.43 -4.16
CA LEU A 183 12.77 -5.76 -4.57
C LEU A 183 13.04 -4.28 -4.83
N PRO A 184 12.27 -3.60 -5.68
CA PRO A 184 12.51 -2.19 -5.95
C PRO A 184 12.28 -1.31 -4.70
N GLY A 185 13.23 -0.44 -4.40
CA GLY A 185 13.09 0.70 -3.50
C GLY A 185 12.73 1.96 -4.27
N ILE A 186 11.67 2.66 -3.87
CA ILE A 186 11.35 3.99 -4.37
C ILE A 186 12.04 5.01 -3.47
N TRP A 187 13.07 5.66 -4.00
CA TRP A 187 13.85 6.65 -3.27
C TRP A 187 13.44 8.06 -3.67
N ILE A 188 13.11 8.87 -2.67
CA ILE A 188 12.76 10.27 -2.83
C ILE A 188 13.87 11.11 -2.20
N TYR A 189 14.43 12.03 -2.98
CA TYR A 189 15.48 12.95 -2.59
C TYR A 189 14.94 14.37 -2.63
N TRP A 190 15.18 15.14 -1.57
CA TRP A 190 14.81 16.55 -1.48
C TRP A 190 15.91 17.34 -0.75
N GLY A 191 15.93 18.65 -0.95
CA GLY A 191 16.91 19.57 -0.36
C GLY A 191 16.34 20.99 -0.30
N ASP A 192 17.06 21.88 0.38
CA ASP A 192 16.62 23.27 0.49
C ASP A 192 17.04 24.05 -0.77
N THR A 193 16.05 24.49 -1.56
CA THR A 193 16.26 25.16 -2.85
C THR A 193 16.77 26.61 -2.72
N GLN A 194 17.71 26.88 -1.80
CA GLN A 194 18.32 28.19 -1.58
C GLN A 194 19.85 28.18 -1.63
N ALA A 195 20.47 27.34 -2.46
CA ALA A 195 21.84 27.58 -2.91
C ALA A 195 21.82 28.27 -4.28
N ARG A 196 22.07 29.58 -4.28
CA ARG A 196 22.22 30.45 -5.47
C ARG A 196 22.90 29.73 -6.65
N GLY A 197 22.09 29.32 -7.63
CA GLY A 197 22.50 29.20 -9.02
C GLY A 197 23.41 28.04 -9.45
N ARG A 198 23.81 27.11 -8.59
CA ARG A 198 24.61 25.94 -9.02
C ARG A 198 24.32 24.68 -8.19
N LYS A 199 23.76 23.68 -8.88
CA LYS A 199 23.48 22.29 -8.45
C LYS A 199 22.34 22.15 -7.43
N LEU A 200 21.35 21.30 -7.75
CA LEU A 200 20.42 20.75 -6.75
C LEU A 200 21.26 19.87 -5.83
N GLU A 201 21.54 20.36 -4.62
CA GLU A 201 22.08 19.55 -3.54
C GLU A 201 20.87 18.96 -2.79
N PHE A 202 20.81 17.62 -2.74
CA PHE A 202 19.78 16.90 -2.00
C PHE A 202 20.37 16.53 -0.64
N ASP A 203 19.85 17.13 0.43
CA ASP A 203 20.36 16.95 1.79
C ASP A 203 19.64 15.83 2.54
N SER A 204 18.56 15.30 1.97
CA SER A 204 17.72 14.30 2.62
C SER A 204 17.19 13.28 1.61
N ARG A 205 17.05 12.03 2.06
CA ARG A 205 16.43 10.95 1.31
C ARG A 205 15.54 10.08 2.20
N GLU A 206 14.46 9.57 1.64
CA GLU A 206 13.62 8.55 2.25
C GLU A 206 13.21 7.52 1.20
N GLY A 207 13.26 6.24 1.59
CA GLY A 207 13.01 5.11 0.72
C GLY A 207 11.75 4.34 1.12
N VAL A 208 10.94 3.97 0.13
CA VAL A 208 9.82 3.05 0.32
C VAL A 208 10.10 1.77 -0.47
N ARG A 209 10.38 0.69 0.25
CA ARG A 209 10.52 -0.63 -0.35
C ARG A 209 9.19 -1.12 -0.89
N MET A 210 9.16 -1.50 -2.17
CA MET A 210 8.03 -2.15 -2.79
C MET A 210 7.85 -3.56 -2.20
N PRO A 211 6.69 -3.88 -1.62
CA PRO A 211 6.40 -5.25 -1.24
C PRO A 211 5.99 -6.08 -2.47
N LEU A 212 6.13 -7.39 -2.38
CA LEU A 212 5.47 -8.31 -3.32
C LEU A 212 3.94 -8.13 -3.18
N LEU A 213 3.34 -7.59 -4.23
CA LEU A 213 1.89 -7.40 -4.31
C LEU A 213 1.22 -8.71 -4.73
N GLN A 214 0.04 -8.96 -4.17
CA GLN A 214 -0.79 -10.11 -4.51
C GLN A 214 -2.02 -9.65 -5.28
N ILE A 215 -2.53 -10.50 -6.18
CA ILE A 215 -3.76 -10.23 -6.93
C ILE A 215 -4.88 -9.88 -5.95
N PRO A 216 -5.51 -8.70 -6.06
CA PRO A 216 -6.58 -8.32 -5.16
C PRO A 216 -7.74 -9.30 -5.26
N THR A 217 -8.06 -9.99 -4.17
CA THR A 217 -9.18 -10.93 -4.16
C THR A 217 -10.50 -10.17 -4.21
N PRO A 218 -11.43 -10.49 -5.14
CA PRO A 218 -12.72 -9.82 -5.24
C PRO A 218 -13.43 -9.82 -3.89
N ILE A 219 -14.00 -8.68 -3.50
CA ILE A 219 -14.87 -8.63 -2.33
C ILE A 219 -16.22 -9.22 -2.75
N VAL A 220 -16.38 -10.51 -2.52
CA VAL A 220 -17.69 -11.16 -2.60
C VAL A 220 -18.50 -10.67 -1.40
N ARG A 221 -19.19 -9.54 -1.56
CA ARG A 221 -20.28 -9.22 -0.65
C ARG A 221 -21.34 -10.28 -0.89
N ARG A 222 -21.41 -11.29 -0.03
CA ARG A 222 -22.65 -12.08 0.09
C ARG A 222 -23.71 -11.08 0.50
N ARG A 223 -24.47 -10.54 -0.47
CA ARG A 223 -25.79 -10.01 -0.14
C ARG A 223 -26.49 -11.18 0.54
N GLY A 224 -26.89 -11.01 1.80
CA GLY A 224 -27.82 -11.96 2.40
C GLY A 224 -28.93 -12.18 1.38
N LYS A 225 -29.20 -13.42 1.03
CA LYS A 225 -30.33 -13.74 0.15
C LYS A 225 -31.53 -13.03 0.77
N SER A 226 -32.20 -12.17 0.02
CA SER A 226 -33.43 -11.54 0.51
C SER A 226 -34.45 -12.67 0.61
N VAL A 227 -34.57 -13.24 1.80
CA VAL A 227 -35.59 -14.24 2.12
C VAL A 227 -36.88 -13.46 2.31
N ASN A 228 -37.90 -13.74 1.49
CA ASN A 228 -39.21 -13.12 1.72
C ASN A 228 -39.83 -13.68 3.01
N THR A 229 -40.81 -12.99 3.59
CA THR A 229 -41.40 -13.39 4.88
C THR A 229 -41.95 -14.82 4.87
N VAL A 230 -42.47 -15.28 3.73
CA VAL A 230 -43.04 -16.62 3.55
C VAL A 230 -41.94 -17.69 3.56
N GLU A 231 -40.85 -17.47 2.83
CA GLU A 231 -39.68 -18.36 2.81
C GLU A 231 -39.01 -18.47 4.20
N LEU A 232 -39.04 -17.38 4.99
CA LEU A 232 -38.50 -17.38 6.35
C LEU A 232 -39.39 -18.22 7.28
N GLU A 233 -40.71 -18.10 7.17
CA GLU A 233 -41.67 -18.88 7.95
C GLU A 233 -41.59 -20.38 7.61
N ASP A 234 -41.43 -20.72 6.34
CA ASP A 234 -41.27 -22.11 5.90
C ASP A 234 -39.96 -22.73 6.44
N LEU A 235 -38.85 -21.98 6.40
CA LEU A 235 -37.58 -22.40 7.00
C LEU A 235 -37.69 -22.58 8.52
N ILE A 236 -38.45 -21.73 9.21
CA ILE A 236 -38.71 -21.84 10.66
C ILE A 236 -39.56 -23.07 10.99
N ARG A 237 -40.47 -23.48 10.09
CA ARG A 237 -41.30 -24.68 10.24
C ARG A 237 -40.52 -25.98 10.06
N GLU A 238 -39.44 -25.96 9.29
CA GLU A 238 -38.55 -27.12 9.11
C GLU A 238 -37.66 -27.40 10.33
N LEU A 239 -37.53 -26.45 11.25
CA LEU A 239 -36.75 -26.61 12.48
C LEU A 239 -37.47 -27.46 13.53
N SER A 240 -36.69 -28.18 14.35
CA SER A 240 -37.22 -28.88 15.52
C SER A 240 -37.79 -27.88 16.54
N GLY A 241 -38.73 -28.32 17.39
CA GLY A 241 -39.40 -27.44 18.37
C GLY A 241 -38.44 -26.55 19.20
N PRO A 242 -37.35 -27.10 19.77
CA PRO A 242 -36.38 -26.32 20.53
C PRO A 242 -35.51 -25.36 19.70
N GLU A 243 -35.34 -25.62 18.40
CA GLU A 243 -34.60 -24.74 17.48
C GLU A 243 -35.48 -23.62 16.97
N ARG A 244 -36.75 -23.93 16.69
CA ARG A 244 -37.77 -22.97 16.30
C ARG A 244 -37.94 -21.87 17.33
N GLU A 245 -38.03 -22.25 18.62
CA GLU A 245 -38.21 -21.28 19.71
C GLU A 245 -36.99 -20.37 19.88
N ARG A 246 -35.78 -20.92 19.73
CA ARG A 246 -34.54 -20.12 19.75
C ARG A 246 -34.48 -19.13 18.60
N VAL A 247 -34.76 -19.58 17.37
CA VAL A 247 -34.74 -18.73 16.19
C VAL A 247 -35.82 -17.64 16.29
N ARG A 248 -37.01 -17.97 16.78
CA ARG A 248 -38.08 -17.00 17.02
C ARG A 248 -37.65 -15.91 17.99
N GLY A 249 -37.04 -16.27 19.13
CA GLY A 249 -36.51 -15.30 20.09
C GLY A 249 -35.46 -14.36 19.49
N TYR A 250 -34.58 -14.87 18.61
CA TYR A 250 -33.62 -14.02 17.90
C TYR A 250 -34.28 -13.07 16.90
N VAL A 251 -35.30 -13.54 16.16
CA VAL A 251 -36.04 -12.71 15.20
C VAL A 251 -36.80 -11.60 15.94
N GLU A 252 -37.49 -11.94 17.02
CA GLU A 252 -38.23 -10.98 17.85
C GLU A 252 -37.28 -9.92 18.45
N ALA A 253 -36.13 -10.34 19.00
CA ALA A 253 -35.13 -9.40 19.52
C ALA A 253 -34.56 -8.45 18.45
N ILE A 254 -34.35 -8.92 17.22
CA ILE A 254 -33.87 -8.08 16.10
C ILE A 254 -34.96 -7.13 15.61
N VAL A 255 -36.22 -7.57 15.58
CA VAL A 255 -37.36 -6.71 15.23
C VAL A 255 -37.55 -5.63 16.29
N GLU A 256 -37.46 -5.97 17.57
CA GLU A 256 -37.55 -5.04 18.69
C GLU A 256 -36.42 -4.00 18.65
N GLN A 257 -35.16 -4.43 18.43
CA GLN A 257 -34.02 -3.51 18.25
C GLN A 257 -34.17 -2.55 17.06
N ARG A 258 -34.94 -2.92 16.04
CA ARG A 258 -35.22 -2.05 14.87
C ARG A 258 -36.47 -1.21 15.03
N ALA A 259 -37.35 -1.58 15.95
CA ALA A 259 -38.60 -0.89 16.24
C ALA A 259 -38.42 0.20 17.30
N THR A 260 -37.37 0.14 18.13
CA THR A 260 -36.90 1.30 18.90
C THR A 260 -36.21 2.29 17.97
N PRO A 261 -36.77 3.48 17.74
CA PRO A 261 -35.99 4.59 17.24
C PRO A 261 -34.95 4.93 18.32
N ASP A 262 -33.70 5.15 17.92
CA ASP A 262 -32.68 5.72 18.80
C ASP A 262 -33.24 7.01 19.45
N ASP A 263 -33.29 7.05 20.79
CA ASP A 263 -33.26 8.30 21.58
C ASP A 263 -31.84 8.90 21.53
#